data_AF-A0A5C6M2F7-F1
#
_entry.id   AF-A0A5C6M2F7-F1
#
_cell.length_a   1.000
_cell.length_b   1.000
_cell.length_c   1.000
_cell.angle_alpha   90.00
_cell.angle_beta   90.00
_cell.angle_gamma   90.00
#
_symmetry.space_group_name_H-M   'P 1'
#
loop_
_entity.id
_entity.type
_entity.pdbx_description
1 polymer ?
#
loop_
_entity_poly.entity_id
_entity_poly.type
_entity_poly.pdbx_seq_one_letter_code
_entity_poly.pdbx_strand_id
1 'polypeptide(L)' 'MTLTKPFYMGRTEVTQGQWKKVMGTEPWKGKSFVKEGDDYPAVDVSWGDSVEFCKKLSAMEGKVYRLPTEAEWE' A
#
# COMPACT_ATOMS: atom_id res chain seq x y z
N MET A 1 12.17 0.82 -23.67
CA MET A 1 12.68 0.37 -22.35
C MET A 1 12.11 -1.01 -22.09
N THR A 2 12.95 -2.02 -21.93
CA THR A 2 12.50 -3.41 -21.78
C THR A 2 12.50 -3.78 -20.30
N LEU A 3 11.31 -3.92 -19.70
CA LEU A 3 11.13 -4.35 -18.32
C LEU A 3 11.59 -5.82 -18.19
N THR A 4 12.78 -6.04 -17.62
CA THR A 4 13.48 -7.33 -17.67
C THR A 4 13.47 -8.07 -16.32
N LYS A 5 12.42 -7.95 -15.50
CA LYS A 5 12.22 -8.78 -14.28
C LYS A 5 10.73 -9.01 -14.02
N PRO A 6 10.28 -10.23 -13.69
CA PRO A 6 8.92 -10.44 -13.21
C PRO A 6 8.75 -9.74 -11.86
N PHE A 7 7.80 -8.81 -11.79
CA PHE A 7 7.43 -8.11 -10.56
C PHE A 7 5.99 -8.47 -10.21
N TYR A 8 5.69 -8.56 -8.92
CA TYR A 8 4.34 -8.79 -8.43
C TYR A 8 3.72 -7.43 -8.12
N MET A 9 2.68 -7.07 -8.86
CA MET A 9 1.85 -5.91 -8.55
C MET A 9 0.60 -6.39 -7.81
N GLY A 10 0.25 -5.71 -6.73
CA GLY A 10 -1.00 -5.98 -6.02
C GLY A 10 -2.18 -5.84 -6.98
N ARG A 11 -2.98 -6.90 -7.13
CA ARG A 11 -4.16 -6.91 -8.01
C ARG A 11 -5.25 -5.94 -7.53
N THR A 12 -5.19 -5.53 -6.27
CA THR A 12 -6.13 -4.64 -5.59
C THR A 12 -5.35 -3.61 -4.79
N GLU A 13 -5.92 -2.42 -4.59
CA GLU A 13 -5.35 -1.45 -3.65
C GLU A 13 -5.21 -2.06 -2.24
N VAL A 14 -4.25 -1.54 -1.47
CA VAL A 14 -4.07 -1.92 -0.06
C VAL A 14 -5.35 -1.58 0.68
N THR A 15 -5.98 -2.57 1.30
CA THR A 15 -7.22 -2.34 2.05
C THR A 15 -6.93 -1.74 3.42
N GLN A 16 -7.92 -1.08 4.01
CA GLN A 16 -7.84 -0.49 5.35
C GLN A 16 -7.49 -1.55 6.40
N GLY A 17 -8.00 -2.78 6.26
CA GLY A 17 -7.68 -3.88 7.16
C GLY A 17 -6.21 -4.30 7.05
N GLN A 18 -5.67 -4.39 5.83
CA GLN A 18 -4.25 -4.67 5.61
C GLN A 18 -3.37 -3.53 6.15
N TRP A 19 -3.75 -2.28 5.90
CA TRP A 19 -3.03 -1.13 6.38
C TRP A 19 -2.99 -1.06 7.90
N LYS A 20 -4.13 -1.21 8.59
CA LYS A 20 -4.17 -1.23 10.06
C LYS A 20 -3.30 -2.36 10.63
N LYS A 21 -3.27 -3.52 10.00
CA LYS A 21 -2.47 -4.65 10.47
C LYS A 21 -0.96 -4.39 10.39
N VAL A 22 -0.50 -3.67 9.37
CA VAL A 22 0.92 -3.38 9.16
C VAL A 22 1.35 -2.09 9.86
N MET A 23 0.60 -1.02 9.68
CA MET A 23 0.94 0.33 10.15
C MET A 23 0.31 0.67 11.50
N GLY A 24 -0.88 0.14 11.81
CA GLY A 24 -1.65 0.50 13.01
C GLY A 24 -2.22 1.92 12.98
N THR A 25 -2.18 2.59 11.82
CA THR A 25 -2.68 3.96 11.63
C THR A 25 -3.92 3.98 10.75
N GLU A 26 -4.71 5.03 10.89
CA GLU A 26 -5.98 5.21 10.17
C GLU A 26 -6.08 6.65 9.64
N PRO A 27 -5.26 7.08 8.66
CA PRO A 27 -5.25 8.46 8.18
C PRO A 27 -6.59 8.92 7.59
N TRP A 28 -7.37 8.00 7.04
CA TRP A 28 -8.72 8.26 6.56
C TRP A 28 -9.77 8.42 7.66
N LYS A 29 -9.45 8.13 8.93
CA LYS A 29 -10.40 8.17 10.04
C LYS A 29 -10.86 9.60 10.31
N GLY A 30 -12.18 9.80 10.30
CA GLY A 30 -12.78 11.13 10.43
C GLY A 30 -12.94 11.90 9.12
N LYS A 31 -12.64 11.28 7.97
CA LYS A 31 -12.90 11.88 6.65
C LYS A 31 -14.26 11.46 6.13
N SER A 32 -15.18 12.41 6.03
CA SER A 32 -16.58 12.19 5.61
C SER A 32 -16.74 11.63 4.19
N PHE A 33 -15.71 11.73 3.37
CA PHE A 33 -15.68 11.23 1.99
C PHE A 33 -15.06 9.84 1.85
N VAL A 34 -14.56 9.25 2.94
CA VAL A 34 -13.96 7.91 2.94
C VAL A 34 -14.90 6.95 3.64
N LYS A 35 -15.18 5.81 2.99
CA LYS A 35 -15.88 4.71 3.65
C LYS A 35 -14.91 3.96 4.54
N GLU A 36 -15.25 3.84 5.82
CA GLU A 36 -14.48 3.04 6.78
C GLU A 36 -14.90 1.57 6.73
N GLY A 37 -13.93 0.66 6.67
CA GLY A 37 -14.16 -0.78 6.73
C GLY A 37 -13.01 -1.58 6.12
N ASP A 38 -12.77 -2.80 6.62
CA ASP A 38 -11.58 -3.59 6.30
C ASP A 38 -11.41 -3.95 4.82
N ASP A 39 -12.50 -4.01 4.06
CA ASP A 39 -12.54 -4.25 2.61
C ASP A 39 -12.39 -2.97 1.76
N TYR A 40 -12.42 -1.79 2.36
CA TYR A 40 -12.26 -0.53 1.63
C TYR A 40 -10.78 -0.22 1.38
N PRO A 41 -10.44 0.52 0.32
CA PRO A 41 -9.07 0.97 0.09
C PRO A 41 -8.63 1.94 1.19
N ALA A 42 -7.38 1.80 1.62
CA ALA A 42 -6.69 2.76 2.47
C ALA A 42 -6.36 4.00 1.63
N VAL A 43 -7.12 5.08 1.85
CA VAL A 43 -6.96 6.36 1.15
C VAL A 43 -6.43 7.44 2.10
N ASP A 44 -5.98 8.57 1.55
CA ASP A 44 -5.41 9.68 2.33
C ASP A 44 -4.09 9.35 3.04
N VAL A 45 -3.36 8.35 2.52
CA VAL A 45 -2.00 8.00 2.99
C VAL A 45 -0.96 8.87 2.29
N SER A 46 0.03 9.37 3.04
CA SER A 46 1.12 10.14 2.42
C SER A 46 2.10 9.19 1.73
N TRP A 47 2.85 9.70 0.74
CA TRP A 47 3.90 8.91 0.08
C TRP A 47 4.91 8.33 1.09
N GLY A 48 5.27 9.12 2.11
CA GLY A 48 6.15 8.65 3.20
C GLY A 48 5.56 7.47 3.96
N ASP A 49 4.26 7.51 4.27
CA ASP A 49 3.56 6.40 4.91
C ASP A 49 3.51 5.16 4.01
N SER A 50 3.32 5.32 2.71
CA SER A 50 3.35 4.20 1.74
C SER A 50 4.73 3.54 1.70
N VAL A 51 5.81 4.32 1.78
CA VAL A 51 7.18 3.79 1.87
C VAL A 51 7.40 3.05 3.20
N GLU A 52 6.94 3.62 4.31
CA GLU A 52 6.96 2.96 5.62
C GLU A 52 6.16 1.65 5.63
N PHE A 53 4.99 1.64 5.02
CA PHE A 53 4.15 0.46 4.85
C PHE A 53 4.90 -0.63 4.08
N CYS A 54 5.50 -0.31 2.92
CA CYS A 54 6.31 -1.27 2.17
C CYS A 54 7.48 -1.81 3.00
N LYS A 55 8.15 -0.96 3.79
CA LYS A 55 9.26 -1.38 4.68
C LYS A 55 8.78 -2.32 5.78
N LYS A 56 7.70 -1.97 6.49
CA LYS A 56 7.13 -2.80 7.56
C LYS A 56 6.59 -4.12 7.02
N LEU A 57 5.88 -4.09 5.90
CA LEU A 57 5.39 -5.30 5.23
C LEU A 57 6.57 -6.18 4.80
N SER A 58 7.64 -5.59 4.27
CA SER A 58 8.86 -6.32 3.92
C SER A 58 9.53 -6.97 5.12
N ALA A 59 9.55 -6.28 6.26
CA ALA A 59 10.08 -6.82 7.51
C ALA A 59 9.19 -7.94 8.09
N MET A 60 7.86 -7.83 7.96
CA MET A 60 6.93 -8.87 8.43
C MET A 60 6.93 -10.12 7.56
N GLU A 61 6.89 -9.98 6.23
CA GLU A 61 6.86 -11.13 5.31
C GLU A 61 8.26 -11.64 4.94
N GLY A 62 9.32 -10.89 5.23
CA GLY A 62 10.68 -11.21 4.79
C GLY A 62 10.88 -11.09 3.27
N LYS A 63 9.97 -10.42 2.56
CA LYS A 63 10.02 -10.20 1.11
C LYS A 63 10.27 -8.74 0.81
N VAL A 64 11.08 -8.42 -0.20
CA VAL A 64 11.34 -7.03 -0.59
C VAL A 64 10.17 -6.48 -1.39
N TYR A 65 9.31 -5.69 -0.76
CA TYR A 65 8.27 -4.89 -1.41
C TYR A 65 8.81 -3.51 -1.75
N ARG A 66 8.65 -3.09 -3.01
CA ARG A 66 8.99 -1.74 -3.49
C ARG A 66 7.77 -1.12 -4.20
N LEU A 67 7.66 0.20 -4.18
CA LEU A 67 6.69 0.90 -5.01
C LEU A 67 7.05 0.71 -6.50
N PRO A 68 6.07 0.45 -7.38
CA PRO A 68 6.30 0.43 -8.81
C PRO A 68 6.76 1.81 -9.29
N THR A 69 7.64 1.83 -10.28
CA THR A 69 8.03 3.07 -10.97
C THR A 69 6.91 3.54 -11.91
N GLU A 70 6.81 4.83 -12.25
CA GLU A 70 5.78 5.34 -13.21
C GLU A 70 5.77 4.56 -14.54
N ALA A 71 6.91 4.02 -14.96
CA ALA A 71 7.04 3.19 -16.16
C ALA A 71 6.39 1.80 -16.05
N GLU A 72 5.90 1.40 -14.88
CA GLU A 72 5.17 0.14 -14.65
C GLU A 72 3.64 0.38 -14.56
N TRP A 73 3.18 1.64 -14.64
CA TRP A 73 1.76 2.02 -14.57
C TRP A 73 1.13 2.39 -15.93
N GLU A 74 1.83 2.16 -17.05
CA GLU A 74 1.27 2.16 -18.42
C GLU A 74 0.97 0.75 -18.94
#